data_AF-A0A2E6RJ10-F1
#
_entry.id   AF-A0A2E6RJ10-F1
#
_cell.length_a   1.000
_cell.length_b   1.000
_cell.length_c   1.000
_cell.angle_alpha   90.00
_cell.angle_beta   90.00
_cell.angle_gamma   90.00
#
_symmetry.space_group_name_H-M   'P 1'
#
loop_
_entity.id
_entity.type
_entity.pdbx_description
1 polymer ?
#
loop_
_entity_poly.entity_id
_entity_poly.type
_entity_poly.pdbx_seq_one_letter_code
_entity_poly.pdbx_strand_id
1 'polypeptide(L)'
;MALGILTGAVISTAGSLIAGSKAAGAARESANLQNDAAQRKLEYDTEAWEMKKNQLLSQRDYLVKEIELKAEQEGKLAAFRDATNLRQYNLDLQIRNRQQASNEQQFKRSNEIYADQLTINEQAHVRGREQELAKLAEIEQESAYDANEAYIDSLMKEGAIRARGVSGRTADKLSATAALSYGNKIAMLNAQMLNASANTEFALESIGRERSAADLRAYAAKMLDPGILPMPIEPLPTPQATFMYPRVYQDYDFGPRPVLGATASPGAAASQAWGTSISSIAGSIGGAFNTYARIRGYP
;
A
#
# COMPACT_ATOMS: atom_id res chain seq x y z
N MET A 1 -37.13 63.60 110.70
CA MET A 1 -36.00 63.66 109.74
C MET A 1 -36.24 62.54 108.73
N ALA A 2 -36.98 62.70 107.64
CA ALA A 2 -36.88 63.63 106.50
C ALA A 2 -35.62 63.40 105.65
N LEU A 3 -35.83 62.84 104.44
CA LEU A 3 -35.00 62.70 103.23
C LEU A 3 -35.21 61.27 102.69
N GLY A 4 -35.80 60.99 101.53
CA GLY A 4 -36.09 61.80 100.36
C GLY A 4 -36.07 60.83 99.18
N ILE A 5 -37.26 60.51 98.65
CA ILE A 5 -37.49 59.71 97.44
C ILE A 5 -36.97 60.50 96.22
N LEU A 6 -36.68 59.78 95.13
CA LEU A 6 -36.58 60.24 93.73
C LEU A 6 -35.17 60.46 93.16
N THR A 7 -34.55 59.38 92.67
CA THR A 7 -33.62 59.49 91.53
C THR A 7 -33.70 58.23 90.67
N GLY A 8 -34.20 58.38 89.43
CA GLY A 8 -33.67 57.61 88.30
C GLY A 8 -34.63 56.75 87.47
N ALA A 9 -35.80 57.24 87.09
CA ALA A 9 -36.58 56.66 85.98
C ALA A 9 -36.95 57.75 84.95
N VAL A 10 -35.95 58.47 84.42
CA VAL A 10 -36.13 59.46 83.33
C VAL A 10 -34.99 59.39 82.29
N ILE A 11 -34.18 58.32 82.24
CA ILE A 11 -33.12 58.13 81.23
C ILE A 11 -33.39 56.93 80.31
N SER A 12 -34.65 56.63 79.99
CA SER A 12 -34.99 55.56 79.02
C SER A 12 -35.68 56.07 77.75
N THR A 13 -36.33 57.25 77.78
CA THR A 13 -37.04 57.81 76.62
C THR A 13 -36.17 58.71 75.74
N ALA A 14 -35.27 59.51 76.32
CA ALA A 14 -34.33 60.33 75.54
C ALA A 14 -33.19 59.49 74.92
N GLY A 15 -32.68 58.49 75.67
CA GLY A 15 -31.65 57.57 75.19
C GLY A 15 -32.12 56.67 74.04
N SER A 16 -33.40 56.30 74.00
CA SER A 16 -33.99 55.47 72.96
C SER A 16 -34.34 56.23 71.68
N LEU A 17 -34.65 57.53 71.75
CA LEU A 17 -34.79 58.41 70.57
C LEU A 17 -33.43 58.75 69.93
N ILE A 18 -32.40 58.98 70.74
CA ILE A 18 -31.03 59.23 70.26
C ILE A 18 -30.40 57.92 69.74
N ALA A 19 -30.62 56.79 70.41
CA ALA A 19 -30.20 55.48 69.92
C ALA A 19 -30.96 55.07 68.66
N GLY A 20 -32.27 55.35 68.56
CA GLY A 20 -33.08 55.07 67.37
C GLY A 20 -32.70 55.92 66.17
N SER A 21 -32.40 57.21 66.35
CA SER A 21 -31.89 58.08 65.27
C SER A 21 -30.48 57.71 64.81
N LYS A 22 -29.58 57.36 65.74
CA LYS A 22 -28.24 56.85 65.41
C LYS A 22 -28.27 55.46 64.78
N ALA A 23 -29.16 54.57 65.23
CA ALA A 23 -29.39 53.26 64.64
C ALA A 23 -30.06 53.37 63.26
N ALA A 24 -30.98 54.32 63.05
CA ALA A 24 -31.58 54.58 61.74
C ALA A 24 -30.59 55.21 60.76
N GLY A 25 -29.71 56.10 61.23
CA GLY A 25 -28.60 56.65 60.44
C GLY A 25 -27.60 55.56 60.04
N ALA A 26 -27.17 54.72 60.99
CA ALA A 26 -26.29 53.58 60.74
C ALA A 26 -26.97 52.50 59.86
N ALA A 27 -28.29 52.30 59.98
CA ALA A 27 -29.04 51.39 59.11
C ALA A 27 -29.18 51.95 57.69
N ARG A 28 -29.33 53.26 57.52
CA ARG A 28 -29.34 53.94 56.21
C ARG A 28 -27.96 53.89 55.54
N GLU A 29 -26.90 54.14 56.31
CA GLU A 29 -25.52 54.04 55.84
C GLU A 29 -25.13 52.59 55.51
N SER A 30 -25.54 51.63 56.35
CA SER A 30 -25.37 50.20 56.06
C SER A 30 -26.14 49.76 54.81
N ALA A 31 -27.37 50.26 54.60
CA ALA A 31 -28.12 50.01 53.37
C ALA A 31 -27.44 50.60 52.13
N ASN A 32 -26.87 51.81 52.24
CA ASN A 32 -26.08 52.40 51.16
C ASN A 32 -24.80 51.60 50.88
N LEU A 33 -24.06 51.19 51.91
CA LEU A 33 -22.87 50.34 51.76
C LEU A 33 -23.20 48.97 51.16
N GLN A 34 -24.35 48.39 51.51
CA GLN A 34 -24.85 47.16 50.90
C GLN A 34 -25.23 47.36 49.43
N ASN A 35 -25.86 48.48 49.09
CA ASN A 35 -26.20 48.83 47.70
C ASN A 35 -24.93 49.10 46.86
N ASP A 36 -23.94 49.80 47.41
CA ASP A 36 -22.65 50.05 46.76
C ASP A 36 -21.86 48.75 46.58
N ALA A 37 -21.86 47.85 47.57
CA ALA A 37 -21.27 46.53 47.44
C ALA A 37 -22.00 45.66 46.39
N ALA A 38 -23.33 45.76 46.31
CA ALA A 38 -24.13 45.09 45.29
C ALA A 38 -23.84 45.63 43.87
N GLN A 39 -23.60 46.93 43.72
CA GLN A 39 -23.20 47.53 42.45
C GLN A 39 -21.79 47.09 42.02
N ARG A 40 -20.81 47.12 42.92
CA ARG A 40 -19.45 46.62 42.62
C ARG A 40 -19.43 45.14 42.26
N LYS A 41 -20.28 44.35 42.94
CA LYS A 41 -20.47 42.94 42.59
C LYS A 41 -21.07 42.79 41.20
N LEU A 42 -22.08 43.60 40.85
CA LEU A 42 -22.66 43.59 39.50
C LEU A 42 -21.61 43.92 38.44
N GLU A 43 -20.81 44.97 38.65
CA GLU A 43 -19.73 45.37 37.74
C GLU A 43 -18.74 44.22 37.52
N TYR A 44 -18.22 43.64 38.61
CA TYR A 44 -17.33 42.48 38.55
C TYR A 44 -17.97 41.27 37.85
N ASP A 45 -19.22 40.95 38.18
CA ASP A 45 -19.94 39.83 37.57
C ASP A 45 -20.15 40.09 36.06
N THR A 46 -20.44 41.33 35.66
CA THR A 46 -20.58 41.71 34.25
C THR A 46 -19.27 41.62 33.47
N GLU A 47 -18.17 42.10 34.03
CA GLU A 47 -16.82 41.95 33.44
C GLU A 47 -16.44 40.47 33.32
N ALA A 48 -16.69 39.67 34.37
CA ALA A 48 -16.44 38.24 34.35
C ALA A 48 -17.28 37.51 33.28
N TRP A 49 -18.54 37.92 33.08
CA TRP A 49 -19.39 37.39 32.02
C TRP A 49 -18.87 37.74 30.62
N GLU A 50 -18.45 38.98 30.39
CA GLU A 50 -17.84 39.40 29.11
C GLU A 50 -16.52 38.68 28.84
N MET A 51 -15.66 38.52 29.85
CA MET A 51 -14.43 37.74 29.74
C MET A 51 -14.72 36.28 29.39
N LYS A 52 -15.72 35.64 30.03
CA LYS A 52 -16.13 34.27 29.72
C LYS A 52 -16.68 34.15 28.30
N LYS A 53 -17.46 35.13 27.85
CA LYS A 53 -17.97 35.20 26.47
C LYS A 53 -16.82 35.27 25.46
N ASN A 54 -15.85 36.16 25.67
CA ASN A 54 -14.67 36.29 24.81
C ASN A 54 -13.78 35.04 24.84
N GLN A 55 -13.65 34.41 26.01
CA GLN A 55 -12.91 33.15 26.14
C GLN A 55 -13.57 32.03 25.33
N LEU A 56 -14.90 31.90 25.38
CA LEU A 56 -15.63 30.92 24.58
C LEU A 56 -15.45 31.18 23.08
N LEU A 57 -15.64 32.42 22.62
CA LEU A 57 -15.41 32.80 21.22
C LEU A 57 -13.98 32.46 20.76
N SER A 58 -12.98 32.83 21.56
CA SER A 58 -11.57 32.51 21.28
C SER A 58 -11.29 31.00 21.27
N GLN A 59 -11.95 30.21 22.13
CA GLN A 59 -11.82 28.75 22.12
C GLN A 59 -12.38 28.16 20.83
N ARG A 60 -13.56 28.63 20.37
CA ARG A 60 -14.12 28.20 19.10
C ARG A 60 -13.21 28.58 17.93
N ASP A 61 -12.70 29.81 17.89
CA ASP A 61 -11.82 30.25 16.81
C ASP A 61 -10.53 29.44 16.77
N TYR A 62 -10.00 29.07 17.94
CA TYR A 62 -8.87 28.14 18.04
C TYR A 62 -9.23 26.75 17.50
N LEU A 63 -10.37 26.19 17.89
CA LEU A 63 -10.83 24.88 17.39
C LEU A 63 -11.06 24.88 15.87
N VAL A 64 -11.62 25.96 15.31
CA VAL A 64 -11.79 26.13 13.87
C VAL A 64 -10.43 26.12 13.18
N LYS A 65 -9.47 26.93 13.66
CA LYS A 65 -8.10 26.96 13.11
C LYS A 65 -7.39 25.61 13.23
N GLU A 66 -7.59 24.91 14.34
CA GLU A 66 -7.02 23.57 14.55
C GLU A 66 -7.58 22.58 13.52
N ILE A 67 -8.88 22.61 13.26
CA ILE A 67 -9.54 21.78 12.26
C ILE A 67 -9.04 22.12 10.85
N GLU A 68 -8.94 23.40 10.51
CA GLU A 68 -8.40 23.85 9.22
C GLU A 68 -6.96 23.38 9.02
N LEU A 69 -6.11 23.54 10.05
CA LEU A 69 -4.73 23.06 10.02
C LEU A 69 -4.65 21.55 9.85
N LYS A 70 -5.50 20.78 10.55
CA LYS A 70 -5.59 19.32 10.38
C LYS A 70 -6.00 18.95 8.96
N ALA A 71 -6.98 19.64 8.39
CA ALA A 71 -7.43 19.41 7.01
C ALA A 71 -6.32 19.70 6.00
N GLU A 72 -5.57 20.79 6.16
CA GLU A 72 -4.43 21.08 5.30
C GLU A 72 -3.31 20.04 5.41
N GLN A 73 -2.98 19.61 6.63
CA GLN A 73 -1.95 18.59 6.86
C GLN A 73 -2.35 17.25 6.27
N GLU A 74 -3.63 16.89 6.40
CA GLU A 74 -4.17 15.68 5.77
C GLU A 74 -4.12 15.77 4.24
N GLY A 75 -4.52 16.91 3.64
CA GLY A 75 -4.40 17.13 2.21
C GLY A 75 -2.96 17.00 1.70
N LYS A 76 -1.99 17.57 2.43
CA LYS A 76 -0.55 17.44 2.12
C LYS A 76 -0.08 15.99 2.24
N LEU A 77 -0.53 15.26 3.26
CA LEU A 77 -0.17 13.86 3.47
C LEU A 77 -0.77 12.96 2.38
N ALA A 78 -2.03 13.18 2.01
CA ALA A 78 -2.71 12.48 0.93
C ALA A 78 -1.99 12.73 -0.40
N ALA A 79 -1.67 13.98 -0.74
CA ALA A 79 -0.92 14.32 -1.95
C ALA A 79 0.47 13.68 -1.98
N PHE A 80 1.17 13.62 -0.84
CA PHE A 80 2.46 12.94 -0.75
C PHE A 80 2.33 11.43 -0.96
N ARG A 81 1.31 10.80 -0.37
CA ARG A 81 0.99 9.37 -0.58
C ARG A 81 0.66 9.09 -2.04
N ASP A 82 -0.20 9.89 -2.66
CA ASP A 82 -0.56 9.77 -4.07
C ASP A 82 0.67 9.92 -4.98
N ALA A 83 1.52 10.91 -4.73
CA ALA A 83 2.77 11.09 -5.47
C ALA A 83 3.74 9.91 -5.29
N THR A 84 3.80 9.33 -4.09
CA THR A 84 4.64 8.16 -3.80
C THR A 84 4.11 6.93 -4.52
N ASN A 85 2.80 6.70 -4.46
CA ASN A 85 2.14 5.60 -5.17
C ASN A 85 2.31 5.72 -6.69
N LEU A 86 2.21 6.94 -7.24
CA LEU A 86 2.46 7.21 -8.66
C LEU A 86 3.91 6.93 -9.06
N ARG A 87 4.88 7.28 -8.21
CA ARG A 87 6.29 6.93 -8.44
C ARG A 87 6.51 5.42 -8.46
N GLN A 88 5.90 4.70 -7.52
CA GLN A 88 5.96 3.24 -7.48
C GLN A 88 5.34 2.63 -8.74
N TYR A 89 4.17 3.09 -9.15
CA TYR A 89 3.51 2.67 -10.39
C TYR A 89 4.39 2.89 -11.63
N ASN A 90 5.02 4.07 -11.74
CA ASN A 90 5.94 4.37 -12.85
C ASN A 90 7.18 3.47 -12.83
N LEU A 91 7.70 3.14 -11.64
CA LEU A 91 8.81 2.19 -11.50
C LEU A 91 8.37 0.78 -11.93
N ASP A 92 7.21 0.33 -11.51
CA ASP A 92 6.65 -0.98 -11.87
C ASP A 92 6.42 -1.06 -13.38
N LEU A 93 5.94 0.01 -14.01
CA LEU A 93 5.83 0.11 -15.46
C LEU A 93 7.19 -0.02 -16.16
N GLN A 94 8.23 0.64 -15.65
CA GLN A 94 9.59 0.52 -16.21
C GLN A 94 10.14 -0.90 -16.05
N ILE A 95 9.94 -1.53 -14.89
CA ILE A 95 10.35 -2.91 -14.64
C ILE A 95 9.64 -3.83 -15.63
N ARG A 96 8.32 -3.70 -15.75
CA ARG A 96 7.52 -4.49 -16.69
C ARG A 96 7.99 -4.31 -18.12
N ASN A 97 8.22 -3.07 -18.58
CA ASN A 97 8.67 -2.81 -19.94
C ASN A 97 10.08 -3.37 -20.20
N ARG A 98 10.98 -3.31 -19.22
CA ARG A 98 12.31 -3.94 -19.34
C ARG A 98 12.22 -5.46 -19.38
N GLN A 99 11.38 -6.07 -18.55
CA GLN A 99 11.16 -7.52 -18.55
C GLN A 99 10.56 -7.97 -19.89
N GLN A 100 9.55 -7.25 -20.39
CA GLN A 100 8.93 -7.50 -21.69
C GLN A 100 9.98 -7.44 -22.81
N ALA A 101 10.76 -6.35 -22.88
CA ALA A 101 11.79 -6.17 -23.91
C ALA A 101 12.89 -7.26 -23.84
N SER A 102 13.33 -7.62 -22.63
CA SER A 102 14.30 -8.69 -22.41
C SER A 102 13.77 -10.05 -22.92
N ASN A 103 12.53 -10.38 -22.59
CA ASN A 103 11.90 -11.62 -23.03
C ASN A 103 11.72 -11.65 -24.56
N GLU A 104 11.28 -10.54 -25.16
CA GLU A 104 11.17 -10.40 -26.62
C GLU A 104 12.53 -10.55 -27.32
N GLN A 105 13.59 -9.98 -26.73
CA GLN A 105 14.95 -10.12 -27.26
C GLN A 105 15.45 -11.57 -27.19
N GLN A 106 15.20 -12.26 -26.08
CA GLN A 106 15.53 -13.68 -25.93
C GLN A 106 14.77 -14.55 -26.94
N PHE A 107 13.48 -14.28 -27.15
CA PHE A 107 12.68 -14.95 -28.18
C PHE A 107 13.23 -14.70 -29.59
N LYS A 108 13.53 -13.45 -29.95
CA LYS A 108 14.17 -13.11 -31.23
C LYS A 108 15.49 -13.85 -31.43
N ARG A 109 16.36 -13.81 -30.41
CA ARG A 109 17.64 -14.52 -30.44
C ARG A 109 17.47 -16.03 -30.59
N SER A 110 16.47 -16.61 -29.93
CA SER A 110 16.14 -18.03 -30.05
C SER A 110 15.66 -18.38 -31.47
N ASN A 111 14.89 -17.51 -32.13
CA ASN A 111 14.51 -17.68 -33.54
C ASN A 111 15.73 -17.68 -34.47
N GLU A 112 16.68 -16.76 -34.27
CA GLU A 112 17.91 -16.68 -35.05
C GLU A 112 18.74 -17.97 -34.89
N ILE A 113 18.99 -18.40 -33.66
CA ILE A 113 19.73 -19.63 -33.36
C ILE A 113 19.06 -20.86 -33.99
N TYR A 114 17.74 -20.92 -33.95
CA TYR A 114 16.99 -21.99 -34.62
C TYR A 114 17.23 -22.01 -36.13
N ALA A 115 17.16 -20.85 -36.80
CA ALA A 115 17.41 -20.74 -38.24
C ALA A 115 18.85 -21.11 -38.61
N ASP A 116 19.82 -20.67 -37.80
CA ASP A 116 21.23 -21.03 -37.97
C ASP A 116 21.43 -22.55 -37.81
N GLN A 117 20.79 -23.17 -36.80
CA GLN A 117 20.90 -24.60 -36.55
C GLN A 117 20.29 -25.43 -37.69
N LEU A 118 19.16 -25.01 -38.26
CA LEU A 118 18.59 -25.66 -39.46
C LEU A 118 19.57 -25.62 -40.64
N THR A 119 20.25 -24.49 -40.83
CA THR A 119 21.24 -24.33 -41.90
C THR A 119 22.44 -25.26 -41.67
N ILE A 120 22.93 -25.36 -40.44
CA ILE A 120 24.03 -26.26 -40.07
C ILE A 120 23.62 -27.73 -40.26
N ASN A 121 22.41 -28.11 -39.85
CA ASN A 121 21.89 -29.46 -40.00
C ASN A 121 21.76 -29.85 -41.49
N GLU A 122 21.29 -28.94 -42.35
CA GLU A 122 21.27 -29.15 -43.80
C GLU A 122 22.69 -29.32 -44.36
N GLN A 123 23.63 -28.46 -43.99
CA GLN A 123 25.01 -28.58 -44.46
C GLN A 123 25.65 -29.90 -44.04
N ALA A 124 25.40 -30.35 -42.80
CA ALA A 124 25.87 -31.64 -42.31
C ALA A 124 25.25 -32.80 -43.10
N HIS A 125 23.94 -32.73 -43.38
CA HIS A 125 23.23 -33.71 -44.20
C HIS A 125 23.79 -33.79 -45.63
N VAL A 126 23.99 -32.65 -46.30
CA VAL A 126 24.55 -32.60 -47.66
C VAL A 126 25.97 -33.17 -47.68
N ARG A 127 26.84 -32.75 -46.75
CA ARG A 127 28.21 -33.26 -46.66
C ARG A 127 28.27 -34.75 -46.37
N GLY A 128 27.44 -35.24 -45.45
CA GLY A 128 27.36 -36.68 -45.14
C GLY A 128 26.93 -37.49 -46.36
N ARG A 129 25.91 -37.01 -47.10
CA ARG A 129 25.46 -37.67 -48.33
C ARG A 129 26.54 -37.67 -49.41
N GLU A 130 27.21 -36.55 -49.63
CA GLU A 130 28.31 -36.45 -50.60
C GLU A 130 29.45 -37.40 -50.24
N GLN A 131 29.79 -37.53 -48.97
CA GLN A 131 30.83 -38.45 -48.50
C GLN A 131 30.46 -39.92 -48.75
N GLU A 132 29.22 -40.32 -48.46
CA GLU A 132 28.77 -41.71 -48.71
C GLU A 132 28.69 -42.03 -50.21
N LEU A 133 28.26 -41.08 -51.04
CA LEU A 133 28.26 -41.25 -52.50
C LEU A 133 29.68 -41.29 -53.08
N ALA A 134 30.59 -40.45 -52.59
CA ALA A 134 31.99 -40.49 -53.00
C ALA A 134 32.66 -41.82 -52.64
N LYS A 135 32.35 -42.36 -51.45
CA LYS A 135 32.82 -43.68 -51.01
C LYS A 135 32.25 -44.81 -51.88
N LEU A 136 30.98 -44.74 -52.27
CA LEU A 136 30.40 -45.70 -53.21
C LEU A 136 31.12 -45.64 -54.56
N ALA A 137 31.36 -44.44 -55.10
CA ALA A 137 32.08 -44.24 -56.34
C ALA A 137 33.53 -44.78 -56.28
N GLU A 138 34.21 -44.63 -55.14
CA GLU A 138 35.53 -45.22 -54.90
C GLU A 138 35.48 -46.77 -54.95
N ILE A 139 34.49 -47.37 -54.30
CA ILE A 139 34.28 -48.83 -54.32
C ILE A 139 33.93 -49.32 -55.74
N GLU A 140 33.11 -48.59 -56.48
CA GLU A 140 32.79 -48.91 -57.89
C GLU A 140 34.05 -48.87 -58.76
N GLN A 141 34.89 -47.86 -58.56
CA GLN A 141 36.14 -47.72 -59.31
C GLN A 141 37.15 -48.82 -58.93
N GLU A 142 37.30 -49.15 -57.64
CA GLU A 142 38.12 -50.27 -57.17
C GLU A 142 37.63 -51.59 -57.76
N SER A 143 36.31 -51.85 -57.72
CA SER A 143 35.72 -53.07 -58.29
C SER A 143 35.95 -53.17 -59.80
N ALA A 144 35.92 -52.04 -60.52
CA ALA A 144 36.24 -52.02 -61.96
C ALA A 144 37.72 -52.36 -62.22
N TYR A 145 38.65 -51.89 -61.38
CA TYR A 145 40.06 -52.29 -61.47
C TYR A 145 40.24 -53.78 -61.18
N ASP A 146 39.60 -54.30 -60.12
CA ASP A 146 39.66 -55.72 -59.77
C ASP A 146 39.06 -56.63 -60.85
N ALA A 147 37.97 -56.20 -61.48
CA ALA A 147 37.35 -56.91 -62.59
C ALA A 147 38.27 -56.98 -63.81
N ASN A 148 38.99 -55.88 -64.12
CA ASN A 148 39.99 -55.84 -65.18
C ASN A 148 41.20 -56.73 -64.85
N GLU A 149 41.66 -56.74 -63.60
CA GLU A 149 42.74 -57.63 -63.16
C GLU A 149 42.33 -59.10 -63.26
N ALA A 150 41.12 -59.45 -62.81
CA ALA A 150 40.57 -60.79 -62.96
C ALA A 150 40.49 -61.22 -64.44
N TYR A 151 40.14 -60.30 -65.33
CA TYR A 151 40.12 -60.54 -66.77
C TYR A 151 41.53 -60.77 -67.33
N ILE A 152 42.51 -59.93 -66.99
CA ILE A 152 43.91 -60.12 -67.41
C ILE A 152 44.47 -61.44 -66.88
N ASP A 153 44.22 -61.78 -65.62
CA ASP A 153 44.62 -63.07 -65.02
C ASP A 153 44.01 -64.25 -65.78
N SER A 154 42.75 -64.13 -66.22
CA SER A 154 42.10 -65.15 -67.07
C SER A 154 42.79 -65.29 -68.43
N LEU A 155 43.15 -64.18 -69.09
CA LEU A 155 43.88 -64.17 -70.36
C LEU A 155 45.29 -64.75 -70.22
N MET A 156 46.00 -64.42 -69.14
CA MET A 156 47.33 -64.96 -68.86
C MET A 156 47.28 -66.47 -68.61
N LYS A 157 46.28 -66.95 -67.86
CA LYS A 157 46.05 -68.38 -67.64
C LYS A 157 45.74 -69.10 -68.95
N GLU A 158 44.89 -68.53 -69.80
CA GLU A 158 44.60 -69.09 -71.10
C GLU A 158 45.84 -69.12 -72.01
N GLY A 159 46.60 -68.02 -72.06
CA GLY A 159 47.86 -67.93 -72.78
C GLY A 159 48.88 -68.97 -72.31
N ALA A 160 48.98 -69.20 -70.99
CA ALA A 160 49.85 -70.23 -70.42
C ALA A 160 49.41 -71.65 -70.79
N ILE A 161 48.10 -71.92 -70.85
CA ILE A 161 47.56 -73.22 -71.32
C ILE A 161 47.93 -73.44 -72.79
N ARG A 162 47.72 -72.43 -73.65
CA ARG A 162 48.09 -72.49 -75.07
C ARG A 162 49.61 -72.66 -75.28
N ALA A 163 50.42 -71.89 -74.55
CA ALA A 163 51.88 -71.92 -74.65
C ALA A 163 52.50 -73.26 -74.22
N ARG A 164 51.87 -73.98 -73.27
CA ARG A 164 52.32 -75.32 -72.87
C ARG A 164 52.04 -76.41 -73.91
N GLY A 165 51.32 -76.11 -74.98
CA GLY A 165 51.03 -77.08 -76.06
C GLY A 165 50.18 -78.28 -75.61
N VAL A 166 49.50 -78.19 -74.46
CA VAL A 166 48.63 -79.24 -73.95
C VAL A 166 47.37 -79.26 -74.81
N SER A 167 47.02 -80.42 -75.38
CA SER A 167 45.83 -80.60 -76.23
C SER A 167 44.94 -81.73 -75.70
N GLY A 168 43.68 -81.73 -76.14
CA GLY A 168 42.67 -82.71 -75.73
C GLY A 168 42.10 -82.48 -74.33
N ARG A 169 41.58 -83.54 -73.70
CA ARG A 169 40.77 -83.51 -72.46
C ARG A 169 41.44 -82.79 -71.27
N THR A 170 42.76 -82.74 -71.24
CA THR A 170 43.52 -82.03 -70.20
C THR A 170 43.48 -80.51 -70.40
N ALA A 171 43.55 -80.04 -71.64
CA ALA A 171 43.41 -78.63 -71.98
C ALA A 171 42.00 -78.13 -71.63
N ASP A 172 40.98 -78.93 -71.93
CA ASP A 172 39.59 -78.61 -71.60
C ASP A 172 39.38 -78.42 -70.09
N LYS A 173 39.93 -79.34 -69.27
CA LYS A 173 39.89 -79.24 -67.81
C LYS A 173 40.58 -77.98 -67.30
N LEU A 174 41.77 -77.67 -67.82
CA LEU A 174 42.50 -76.46 -67.43
C LEU A 174 41.73 -75.19 -67.79
N SER A 175 41.16 -75.12 -69.00
CA SER A 175 40.34 -73.97 -69.41
C SER A 175 39.08 -73.84 -68.55
N ALA A 176 38.40 -74.95 -68.23
CA ALA A 176 37.22 -74.95 -67.39
C ALA A 176 37.55 -74.46 -65.97
N THR A 177 38.69 -74.87 -65.39
CA THR A 177 39.12 -74.37 -64.08
C THR A 177 39.48 -72.88 -64.10
N ALA A 178 40.10 -72.40 -65.18
CA ALA A 178 40.43 -70.98 -65.34
C ALA A 178 39.16 -70.13 -65.48
N ALA A 179 38.20 -70.56 -66.30
CA ALA A 179 36.90 -69.92 -66.47
C ALA A 179 36.09 -69.91 -65.16
N LEU A 180 36.07 -71.02 -64.41
CA LEU A 180 35.39 -71.10 -63.12
C LEU A 180 36.06 -70.20 -62.07
N SER A 181 37.39 -70.12 -62.05
CA SER A 181 38.11 -69.20 -61.16
C SER A 181 37.79 -67.74 -61.48
N TYR A 182 37.71 -67.36 -62.75
CA TYR A 182 37.30 -66.01 -63.17
C TYR A 182 35.84 -65.74 -62.79
N GLY A 183 34.93 -66.67 -63.09
CA GLY A 183 33.51 -66.55 -62.76
C GLY A 183 33.26 -66.36 -61.25
N ASN A 184 33.98 -67.10 -60.40
CA ASN A 184 33.90 -66.94 -58.95
C ASN A 184 34.39 -65.56 -58.48
N LYS A 185 35.48 -65.05 -59.06
CA LYS A 185 35.99 -63.70 -58.73
C LYS A 185 34.97 -62.63 -59.11
N ILE A 186 34.40 -62.69 -60.32
CA ILE A 186 33.38 -61.74 -60.76
C ILE A 186 32.09 -61.84 -59.92
N ALA A 187 31.65 -63.05 -59.58
CA ALA A 187 30.49 -63.24 -58.71
C ALA A 187 30.72 -62.64 -57.31
N MET A 188 31.93 -62.77 -56.77
CA MET A 188 32.31 -62.18 -55.49
C MET A 188 32.34 -60.64 -55.56
N LEU A 189 32.91 -60.06 -56.62
CA LEU A 189 32.91 -58.61 -56.84
C LEU A 189 31.49 -58.06 -56.95
N ASN A 190 30.62 -58.71 -57.74
CA ASN A 190 29.21 -58.33 -57.85
C ASN A 190 28.48 -58.39 -56.50
N ALA A 191 28.73 -59.42 -55.69
CA ALA A 191 28.15 -59.52 -54.36
C ALA A 191 28.65 -58.41 -53.42
N GLN A 192 29.93 -58.04 -53.50
CA GLN A 192 30.50 -56.92 -52.75
C GLN A 192 29.88 -55.58 -53.16
N MET A 193 29.72 -55.33 -54.47
CA MET A 193 29.08 -54.12 -54.98
C MET A 193 27.61 -53.99 -54.56
N LEU A 194 26.85 -55.10 -54.60
CA LEU A 194 25.46 -55.11 -54.14
C LEU A 194 25.36 -54.79 -52.64
N ASN A 195 26.25 -55.38 -51.83
CA ASN A 195 26.31 -55.08 -50.40
C ASN A 195 26.74 -53.63 -50.13
N ALA A 196 27.72 -53.11 -50.88
CA ALA A 196 28.15 -51.72 -50.77
C ALA A 196 27.01 -50.75 -51.09
N SER A 197 26.28 -51.00 -52.19
CA SER A 197 25.13 -50.19 -52.60
C SER A 197 24.03 -50.19 -51.53
N ALA A 198 23.64 -51.36 -51.02
CA ALA A 198 22.63 -51.48 -49.97
C ALA A 198 23.07 -50.79 -48.66
N ASN A 199 24.35 -50.90 -48.30
CA ASN A 199 24.91 -50.21 -47.13
C ASN A 199 24.89 -48.69 -47.32
N THR A 200 25.23 -48.19 -48.52
CA THR A 200 25.15 -46.77 -48.84
C THR A 200 23.71 -46.27 -48.77
N GLU A 201 22.75 -46.98 -49.35
CA GLU A 201 21.32 -46.61 -49.25
C GLU A 201 20.85 -46.50 -47.79
N PHE A 202 21.21 -47.49 -46.96
CA PHE A 202 20.88 -47.46 -45.53
C PHE A 202 21.55 -46.28 -44.81
N ALA A 203 22.81 -46.00 -45.11
CA ALA A 203 23.54 -44.85 -44.56
C ALA A 203 22.92 -43.52 -44.98
N LEU A 204 22.48 -43.39 -46.24
CA LEU A 204 21.79 -42.20 -46.71
C LEU A 204 20.43 -42.00 -46.01
N GLU A 205 19.69 -43.08 -45.79
CA GLU A 205 18.44 -43.04 -45.03
C GLU A 205 18.69 -42.65 -43.56
N SER A 206 19.75 -43.17 -42.93
CA SER A 206 20.10 -42.80 -41.56
C SER A 206 20.51 -41.33 -41.46
N ILE A 207 21.29 -40.80 -42.41
CA ILE A 207 21.67 -39.37 -42.47
C ILE A 207 20.41 -38.48 -42.59
N GLY A 208 19.44 -38.88 -43.41
CA GLY A 208 18.15 -38.17 -43.52
C GLY A 208 17.33 -38.17 -42.22
N ARG A 209 17.29 -39.32 -41.52
CA ARG A 209 16.64 -39.43 -40.20
C ARG A 209 17.35 -38.62 -39.12
N GLU A 210 18.68 -38.62 -39.13
CA GLU A 210 19.50 -37.84 -38.20
C GLU A 210 19.26 -36.33 -38.36
N ARG A 211 19.20 -35.84 -39.60
CA ARG A 211 18.80 -34.45 -39.87
C ARG A 211 17.43 -34.13 -39.29
N SER A 212 16.43 -34.96 -39.57
CA SER A 212 15.06 -34.75 -39.08
C SER A 212 15.02 -34.73 -37.54
N ALA A 213 15.77 -35.61 -36.88
CA ALA A 213 15.91 -35.62 -35.44
C ALA A 213 16.64 -34.37 -34.90
N ALA A 214 17.68 -33.90 -35.60
CA ALA A 214 18.39 -32.67 -35.25
C ALA A 214 17.52 -31.42 -35.39
N ASP A 215 16.70 -31.35 -36.44
CA ASP A 215 15.76 -30.26 -36.68
C ASP A 215 14.66 -30.22 -35.60
N LEU A 216 14.16 -31.39 -35.18
CA LEU A 216 13.22 -31.50 -34.06
C LEU A 216 13.83 -31.05 -32.73
N ARG A 217 15.10 -31.42 -32.46
CA ARG A 217 15.82 -30.93 -31.26
C ARG A 217 16.02 -29.42 -31.31
N ALA A 218 16.36 -28.87 -32.47
CA ALA A 218 16.51 -27.43 -32.66
C ALA A 218 15.18 -26.70 -32.40
N TYR A 219 14.07 -27.25 -32.91
CA TYR A 219 12.74 -26.70 -32.67
C TYR A 219 12.34 -26.79 -31.19
N ALA A 220 12.63 -27.90 -30.51
CA ALA A 220 12.34 -28.07 -29.09
C ALA A 220 13.15 -27.13 -28.19
N ALA A 221 14.36 -26.73 -28.62
CA ALA A 221 15.19 -25.75 -27.91
C ALA A 221 14.71 -24.30 -28.11
N LYS A 222 13.75 -24.07 -29.01
CA LYS A 222 13.21 -22.74 -29.30
C LYS A 222 12.38 -22.23 -28.13
N MET A 223 12.55 -20.95 -27.79
CA MET A 223 11.72 -20.29 -26.81
C MET A 223 10.30 -20.06 -27.33
N LEU A 224 9.34 -20.17 -26.41
CA LEU A 224 7.96 -19.77 -26.65
C LEU A 224 7.86 -18.23 -26.71
N ASP A 225 6.85 -17.75 -27.43
CA ASP A 225 6.51 -16.32 -27.41
C ASP A 225 6.16 -15.91 -25.98
N PRO A 226 6.85 -14.91 -25.40
CA PRO A 226 6.63 -14.51 -24.01
C PRO A 226 5.26 -13.83 -23.78
N GLY A 227 4.49 -13.54 -24.84
CA GLY A 227 3.20 -12.89 -24.72
C GLY A 227 3.33 -11.48 -24.14
N ILE A 228 2.29 -11.00 -23.45
CA ILE A 228 2.25 -9.63 -22.90
C ILE A 228 2.17 -9.71 -21.39
N LEU A 229 3.15 -9.11 -20.70
CA LEU A 229 3.12 -9.00 -19.24
C LEU A 229 1.94 -8.15 -18.78
N PRO A 230 1.25 -8.54 -17.69
CA PRO A 230 0.10 -7.80 -17.16
C PRO A 230 0.50 -6.38 -16.76
N MET A 231 -0.43 -5.45 -16.88
CA MET A 231 -0.20 -4.07 -16.48
C MET A 231 -0.24 -3.94 -14.95
N PRO A 232 0.68 -3.17 -14.35
CA PRO A 232 0.57 -2.78 -12.95
C PRO A 232 -0.77 -2.06 -12.71
N ILE A 233 -1.29 -2.17 -11.48
CA ILE A 233 -2.53 -1.51 -11.08
C ILE A 233 -2.24 -0.01 -10.89
N GLU A 234 -3.03 0.83 -11.55
CA GLU A 234 -2.93 2.28 -11.39
C GLU A 234 -3.30 2.68 -9.94
N PRO A 235 -2.51 3.56 -9.29
CA PRO A 235 -2.77 3.93 -7.92
C PRO A 235 -4.05 4.77 -7.82
N LEU A 236 -4.91 4.39 -6.87
CA LEU A 236 -6.12 5.12 -6.56
C LEU A 236 -5.80 6.35 -5.68
N PRO A 237 -6.58 7.43 -5.79
CA PRO A 237 -6.41 8.60 -4.93
C PRO A 237 -6.66 8.25 -3.46
N THR A 238 -5.81 8.78 -2.58
CA THR A 238 -5.93 8.56 -1.13
C THR A 238 -7.19 9.27 -0.61
N PRO A 239 -8.09 8.57 0.10
CA PRO A 239 -9.26 9.22 0.69
C PRO A 239 -8.85 10.23 1.76
N GLN A 240 -9.57 11.35 1.84
CA GLN A 240 -9.39 12.39 2.85
C GLN A 240 -10.57 12.36 3.81
N ALA A 241 -10.32 12.57 5.10
CA ALA A 241 -11.35 12.68 6.11
C ALA A 241 -12.16 13.97 5.92
N THR A 242 -13.45 13.89 6.24
CA THR A 242 -14.31 15.06 6.31
C THR A 242 -14.33 15.57 7.75
N PHE A 243 -13.95 16.83 7.95
CA PHE A 243 -13.97 17.44 9.28
C PHE A 243 -15.30 18.15 9.53
N MET A 244 -15.83 17.99 10.74
CA MET A 244 -17.01 18.70 11.20
C MET A 244 -16.60 19.90 12.04
N TYR A 245 -16.99 21.10 11.62
CA TYR A 245 -16.73 22.33 12.37
C TYR A 245 -17.60 22.41 13.64
N PRO A 246 -17.10 23.06 14.71
CA PRO A 246 -17.91 23.33 15.89
C PRO A 246 -19.08 24.25 15.50
N ARG A 247 -20.24 24.01 16.11
CA ARG A 247 -21.41 24.86 15.94
C ARG A 247 -21.08 26.31 16.28
N VAL A 248 -21.77 27.26 15.66
CA VAL A 248 -21.70 28.67 16.04
C VAL A 248 -22.39 28.84 17.39
N TYR A 249 -21.76 29.56 18.33
CA TYR A 249 -22.41 29.88 19.60
C TYR A 249 -23.60 30.80 19.36
N GLN A 250 -24.70 30.49 20.04
CA GLN A 250 -25.90 31.33 20.06
C GLN A 250 -25.97 32.08 21.38
N ASP A 251 -26.83 33.09 21.48
CA ASP A 251 -26.89 33.97 22.67
C ASP A 251 -27.16 33.20 23.98
N TYR A 252 -27.83 32.04 23.91
CA TYR A 252 -28.06 31.18 25.07
C TYR A 252 -26.81 30.45 25.57
N ASP A 253 -25.78 30.27 24.75
CA ASP A 253 -24.56 29.52 25.12
C ASP A 253 -23.68 30.31 26.12
N PHE A 254 -23.87 31.63 26.18
CA PHE A 254 -23.11 32.53 27.07
C PHE A 254 -23.71 32.64 28.48
N GLY A 255 -24.91 32.09 28.70
CA GLY A 255 -25.65 32.20 29.96
C GLY A 255 -26.29 33.58 30.17
N PRO A 256 -27.12 33.72 31.22
CA PRO A 256 -27.81 34.99 31.50
C PRO A 256 -26.81 36.08 31.90
N ARG A 257 -27.05 37.29 31.41
CA ARG A 257 -26.32 38.48 31.86
C ARG A 257 -26.59 38.71 33.36
N PRO A 258 -25.56 39.03 34.17
CA PRO A 258 -25.75 39.39 35.57
C PRO A 258 -26.74 40.56 35.70
N VAL A 259 -27.65 40.46 36.67
CA VAL A 259 -28.66 41.47 36.96
C VAL A 259 -28.49 41.95 38.40
N LEU A 260 -28.76 43.24 38.63
CA LEU A 260 -28.73 43.79 39.99
C LEU A 260 -29.81 43.10 40.82
N GLY A 261 -29.41 42.47 41.93
CA GLY A 261 -30.36 41.94 42.90
C GLY A 261 -31.18 43.04 43.56
N ALA A 262 -32.20 42.67 44.34
CA ALA A 262 -33.00 43.64 45.08
C ALA A 262 -32.09 44.50 45.99
N THR A 263 -32.06 45.81 45.74
CA THR A 263 -31.34 46.78 46.57
C THR A 263 -32.14 47.09 47.83
N ALA A 264 -31.47 47.25 48.96
CA ALA A 264 -32.11 47.64 50.20
C ALA A 264 -32.61 49.09 50.06
N SER A 265 -33.90 49.34 50.23
CA SER A 265 -34.41 50.71 50.30
C SER A 265 -33.86 51.38 51.57
N PRO A 266 -33.02 52.44 51.46
CA PRO A 266 -32.43 53.09 52.64
C PRO A 266 -33.50 53.72 53.54
N GLY A 267 -34.65 54.09 52.97
CA GLY A 267 -35.82 54.56 53.71
C GLY A 267 -36.55 53.43 54.45
N ALA A 268 -36.65 52.24 53.86
CA ALA A 268 -37.26 51.08 54.50
C ALA A 268 -36.38 50.49 55.63
N ALA A 269 -35.07 50.42 55.42
CA ALA A 269 -34.10 49.96 56.44
C ALA A 269 -34.08 50.90 57.67
N ALA A 270 -34.13 52.21 57.44
CA ALA A 270 -34.30 53.19 58.51
C ALA A 270 -35.64 53.01 59.24
N SER A 271 -36.74 52.74 58.51
CA SER A 271 -38.06 52.52 59.11
C SER A 271 -38.17 51.22 59.92
N GLN A 272 -37.48 50.14 59.53
CA GLN A 272 -37.39 48.90 60.31
C GLN A 272 -36.59 49.11 61.61
N ALA A 273 -35.51 49.88 61.56
CA ALA A 273 -34.75 50.26 62.75
C ALA A 273 -35.61 51.12 63.72
N TRP A 274 -36.44 52.02 63.19
CA TRP A 274 -37.46 52.72 63.98
C TRP A 274 -38.53 51.78 64.53
N GLY A 275 -39.01 50.81 63.74
CA GLY A 275 -40.01 49.82 64.14
C GLY A 275 -39.54 48.89 65.26
N THR A 276 -38.28 48.46 65.25
CA THR A 276 -37.65 47.64 66.31
C THR A 276 -37.25 48.46 67.53
N SER A 277 -36.85 49.72 67.35
CA SER A 277 -36.58 50.66 68.46
C SER A 277 -37.87 51.06 69.19
N ILE A 278 -38.97 51.28 68.46
CA ILE A 278 -40.28 51.64 69.06
C ILE A 278 -40.92 50.42 69.73
N SER A 279 -40.82 49.22 69.14
CA SER A 279 -41.37 48.00 69.76
C SER A 279 -40.58 47.52 70.98
N SER A 280 -39.27 47.79 71.07
CA SER A 280 -38.49 47.56 72.30
C SER A 280 -38.77 48.60 73.40
N ILE A 281 -39.13 49.84 73.04
CA ILE A 281 -39.69 50.83 73.98
C ILE A 281 -41.07 50.36 74.47
N ALA A 282 -41.95 49.86 73.59
CA ALA A 282 -43.26 49.36 73.97
C ALA A 282 -43.19 48.08 74.83
N GLY A 283 -42.27 47.16 74.54
CA GLY A 283 -42.03 45.95 75.33
C GLY A 283 -41.43 46.22 76.71
N SER A 284 -40.56 47.23 76.83
CA SER A 284 -40.00 47.64 78.13
C SER A 284 -40.99 48.43 78.99
N ILE A 285 -41.88 49.23 78.37
CA ILE A 285 -43.00 49.88 79.08
C ILE A 285 -44.06 48.85 79.50
N GLY A 286 -44.37 47.87 78.65
CA GLY A 286 -45.30 46.77 78.97
C GLY A 286 -44.78 45.86 80.09
N GLY A 287 -43.48 45.55 80.11
CA GLY A 287 -42.84 44.80 81.20
C GLY A 287 -42.79 45.60 82.51
N ALA A 288 -42.58 46.92 82.45
CA ALA A 288 -42.61 47.79 83.62
C ALA A 288 -44.03 47.92 84.20
N PHE A 289 -45.07 48.02 83.36
CA PHE A 289 -46.46 48.05 83.82
C PHE A 289 -46.92 46.72 84.44
N ASN A 290 -46.48 45.58 83.92
CA ASN A 290 -46.82 44.27 84.49
C ASN A 290 -46.11 44.03 85.84
N THR A 291 -44.91 44.60 86.02
CA THR A 291 -44.20 44.58 87.31
C THR A 291 -44.82 45.54 88.34
N TYR A 292 -45.36 46.69 87.89
CA TYR A 292 -46.08 47.62 88.77
C TYR A 292 -47.50 47.14 89.13
N ALA A 293 -48.19 46.45 88.22
CA ALA A 293 -49.52 45.88 88.44
C ALA A 293 -49.50 44.62 89.33
N ARG A 294 -48.42 43.83 89.33
CA ARG A 294 -48.26 42.70 90.28
C ARG A 294 -47.98 43.10 91.74
N ILE A 295 -47.64 44.37 92.01
CA ILE A 295 -47.38 44.86 93.37
C ILE A 295 -48.66 45.38 94.05
N ARG A 296 -49.75 45.61 93.30
CA ARG A 296 -51.07 45.97 93.86
C ARG A 296 -52.23 45.31 93.11
N GLY A 297 -52.31 43.99 93.25
CA GLY A 297 -53.52 43.19 93.20
C GLY A 297 -53.41 42.19 94.36
N TYR A 298 -54.25 42.07 95.40
CA TYR A 298 -55.61 42.54 95.71
C TYR A 298 -56.31 43.48 94.74
N PRO A 299 -57.46 43.02 94.23
CA PRO A 299 -57.57 41.91 93.27
C PRO A 299 -57.79 42.43 91.85
#